data_AF-A0A516Q427-F1
#
_entry.id   AF-A0A516Q427-F1
#
_cell.length_a   1.000
_cell.length_b   1.000
_cell.length_c   1.000
_cell.angle_alpha   90.00
_cell.angle_beta   90.00
_cell.angle_gamma   90.00
#
_symmetry.space_group_name_H-M   'P 1'
#
loop_
_entity.id
_entity.type
_entity.pdbx_description
1 polymer ?
#
loop_
_entity_poly.entity_id
_entity_poly.type
_entity_poly.pdbx_seq_one_letter_code
_entity_poly.pdbx_strand_id
1 'polypeptide(L)'
;MTTNYPPNSGEPDQNQPGFGPNPEYGQQPGFGPGQPNYGPSQQPGYGAPASGQTPYGQPSAPRPGSEQPQYGEPGQYGQQGQQPQYGEPNQYGQPGPAGQLPYGQQPQYGQQPQQPQYGQSPYGGGQQPPGSGGGKSKLPFIIGGGALALVIVVVLIVVAVVNSGGDTDEATGSTGGGATKPAEAQKPSDAVKGYLQALADGKADTALGYVDDQPSDKTFLTDEVLQASNKAAPLTAINVPDVAESSYASVNASYKLGDQAINATFTVTKSGDKYTLSEGYADVDLSYQTKGLPITINGVKATADKVYLFPGSYQIDTSQKYIDLGSGADFVVKDPSDYPDVQLKPALDSDGQAMFQKKVTAAINACVASHKLKAGCGLDVASTVQGYKIKENSVKRTMDASDKSQVKNIKGELSYDAPTVAEADSFYANVSTTVTATKSGRSSKVSYYGEGNSFDDPSIDLTDPNLTVTWS
;
A
#
# COMPACT_ATOMS: atom_id res chain seq x y z
N MET A 1 45.27 -56.88 -32.30
CA MET A 1 46.71 -56.90 -31.94
C MET A 1 46.92 -55.79 -30.92
N THR A 2 46.50 -55.95 -29.65
CA THR A 2 47.29 -56.46 -28.49
C THR A 2 48.67 -55.85 -28.34
N THR A 3 48.89 -55.17 -27.19
CA THR A 3 50.02 -55.20 -26.22
C THR A 3 50.11 -53.82 -25.53
N ASN A 4 50.48 -53.60 -24.26
CA ASN A 4 50.64 -54.36 -23.01
C ASN A 4 51.06 -53.30 -21.96
N TYR A 5 50.59 -53.41 -20.71
CA TYR A 5 51.25 -52.91 -19.47
C TYR A 5 52.19 -54.04 -18.93
N PRO A 6 53.00 -53.98 -17.83
CA PRO A 6 53.33 -52.96 -16.78
C PRO A 6 54.86 -52.99 -16.40
N PRO A 7 55.43 -52.97 -15.14
CA PRO A 7 55.09 -52.39 -13.80
C PRO A 7 56.26 -51.72 -12.98
N ASN A 8 55.90 -50.99 -11.90
CA ASN A 8 56.42 -50.94 -10.48
C ASN A 8 57.87 -50.55 -10.05
N SER A 9 57.97 -49.68 -9.01
CA SER A 9 58.59 -49.92 -7.65
C SER A 9 59.49 -48.80 -7.07
N GLY A 10 59.31 -48.47 -5.77
CA GLY A 10 60.34 -47.89 -4.88
C GLY A 10 59.91 -46.84 -3.82
N GLU A 11 59.52 -47.29 -2.61
CA GLU A 11 59.57 -46.56 -1.30
C GLU A 11 61.01 -46.61 -0.69
N PRO A 12 61.38 -46.10 0.54
CA PRO A 12 60.61 -45.60 1.72
C PRO A 12 61.23 -44.40 2.53
N ASP A 13 60.67 -44.19 3.74
CA ASP A 13 61.17 -43.55 4.99
C ASP A 13 60.77 -42.10 5.31
N GLN A 14 60.46 -41.68 6.55
CA GLN A 14 59.99 -42.29 7.81
C GLN A 14 59.84 -41.10 8.79
N ASN A 15 58.69 -40.89 9.45
CA ASN A 15 58.61 -40.53 10.89
C ASN A 15 57.16 -40.31 11.37
N GLN A 16 56.70 -41.27 12.16
CA GLN A 16 55.62 -41.21 13.18
C GLN A 16 56.21 -40.67 14.51
N PRO A 17 55.51 -40.49 15.67
CA PRO A 17 54.30 -41.20 16.18
C PRO A 17 53.20 -40.25 16.71
N GLY A 18 51.95 -40.62 17.03
CA GLY A 18 51.36 -41.91 17.39
C GLY A 18 50.95 -41.93 18.88
N PHE A 19 49.75 -42.48 19.16
CA PHE A 19 49.26 -43.16 20.39
C PHE A 19 47.98 -42.60 21.08
N GLY A 20 46.94 -43.47 21.10
CA GLY A 20 45.72 -43.41 21.92
C GLY A 20 45.97 -43.80 23.40
N PRO A 21 45.06 -44.45 24.18
CA PRO A 21 43.88 -45.25 23.81
C PRO A 21 42.62 -45.05 24.71
N ASN A 22 41.56 -45.83 24.42
CA ASN A 22 40.43 -46.13 25.33
C ASN A 22 40.86 -47.00 26.52
N PRO A 23 40.11 -47.03 27.64
CA PRO A 23 39.58 -48.32 28.10
C PRO A 23 38.15 -48.32 28.70
N GLU A 24 37.63 -49.54 28.81
CA GLU A 24 36.28 -50.04 29.07
C GLU A 24 36.00 -50.38 30.56
N TYR A 25 34.77 -50.86 30.84
CA TYR A 25 34.17 -51.51 32.05
C TYR A 25 33.44 -50.59 33.06
N GLY A 26 32.19 -50.81 33.49
CA GLY A 26 31.17 -51.85 33.23
C GLY A 26 29.92 -51.71 34.14
N GLN A 27 28.92 -52.58 33.91
CA GLN A 27 27.85 -53.08 34.81
C GLN A 27 26.44 -52.38 34.90
N GLN A 28 25.46 -53.08 34.29
CA GLN A 28 23.97 -53.28 34.40
C GLN A 28 23.16 -52.81 35.65
N PRO A 29 21.79 -53.01 35.70
CA PRO A 29 20.74 -53.36 34.69
C PRO A 29 19.52 -52.39 34.77
N GLY A 30 18.47 -52.34 33.95
CA GLY A 30 17.77 -53.27 33.06
C GLY A 30 16.27 -53.25 33.42
N PHE A 31 15.38 -52.86 32.51
CA PHE A 31 13.94 -53.23 32.57
C PHE A 31 13.41 -53.42 31.15
N GLY A 32 13.16 -54.69 30.84
CA GLY A 32 12.42 -55.17 29.68
C GLY A 32 11.00 -55.63 30.06
N PRO A 33 10.22 -56.13 29.08
CA PRO A 33 8.76 -56.03 29.03
C PRO A 33 8.01 -57.28 29.55
N GLY A 34 6.73 -57.11 29.90
CA GLY A 34 5.80 -58.23 30.09
C GLY A 34 4.44 -57.84 30.71
N GLN A 35 3.35 -58.10 29.99
CA GLN A 35 1.99 -58.24 30.55
C GLN A 35 1.86 -59.60 31.31
N PRO A 36 0.86 -59.80 32.19
CA PRO A 36 -0.47 -60.29 31.75
C PRO A 36 -1.71 -59.81 32.55
N ASN A 37 -2.81 -59.62 31.81
CA ASN A 37 -4.21 -60.03 32.04
C ASN A 37 -5.00 -59.68 33.35
N TYR A 38 -6.14 -59.00 33.21
CA TYR A 38 -7.53 -59.45 33.49
C TYR A 38 -8.53 -58.30 33.21
N GLY A 39 -9.53 -58.53 32.33
CA GLY A 39 -10.71 -57.64 32.12
C GLY A 39 -11.84 -57.94 33.13
N PRO A 40 -13.13 -57.55 32.92
CA PRO A 40 -13.78 -56.83 31.80
C PRO A 40 -14.51 -55.52 32.30
N SER A 41 -15.23 -54.65 31.57
CA SER A 41 -16.27 -54.85 30.54
C SER A 41 -16.85 -53.48 30.03
N GLN A 42 -17.25 -53.43 28.73
CA GLN A 42 -18.37 -52.66 28.09
C GLN A 42 -18.16 -51.13 27.88
N GLN A 43 -18.41 -50.44 26.75
CA GLN A 43 -19.24 -50.63 25.53
C GLN A 43 -18.80 -49.59 24.42
N PRO A 44 -19.31 -49.62 23.16
CA PRO A 44 -18.56 -49.38 21.88
C PRO A 44 -18.90 -48.02 21.19
N GLY A 45 -18.07 -47.43 20.32
CA GLY A 45 -17.72 -47.82 18.92
C GLY A 45 -18.77 -47.28 17.93
N TYR A 46 -18.50 -46.38 16.97
CA TYR A 46 -18.00 -46.57 15.58
C TYR A 46 -18.11 -45.16 14.91
N GLY A 47 -17.33 -44.70 13.92
CA GLY A 47 -16.66 -45.32 12.79
C GLY A 47 -17.20 -44.69 11.48
N ALA A 48 -16.39 -43.90 10.77
CA ALA A 48 -16.70 -43.31 9.45
C ALA A 48 -16.44 -44.30 8.30
N PRO A 49 -17.08 -44.12 7.13
CA PRO A 49 -16.34 -44.25 5.88
C PRO A 49 -16.72 -43.23 4.79
N ALA A 50 -15.83 -43.15 3.79
CA ALA A 50 -15.87 -42.28 2.61
C ALA A 50 -16.36 -43.00 1.34
N SER A 51 -16.54 -42.19 0.28
CA SER A 51 -16.59 -42.48 -1.18
C SER A 51 -17.97 -42.64 -1.87
N GLY A 52 -18.11 -42.00 -3.05
CA GLY A 52 -19.14 -42.32 -4.05
C GLY A 52 -19.66 -41.14 -4.89
N GLN A 53 -19.79 -41.31 -6.21
CA GLN A 53 -19.95 -40.32 -7.29
C GLN A 53 -21.42 -39.88 -7.59
N THR A 54 -21.56 -38.78 -8.37
CA THR A 54 -22.69 -38.16 -9.17
C THR A 54 -23.88 -39.05 -9.64
N PRO A 55 -25.07 -38.58 -10.14
CA PRO A 55 -25.46 -37.28 -10.79
C PRO A 55 -26.92 -36.72 -10.57
N TYR A 56 -27.22 -35.54 -11.18
CA TYR A 56 -28.49 -34.86 -11.56
C TYR A 56 -29.90 -35.38 -11.15
N GLY A 57 -30.79 -34.44 -10.76
CA GLY A 57 -32.25 -34.54 -10.96
C GLY A 57 -33.15 -33.80 -9.95
N GLN A 58 -33.96 -32.84 -10.42
CA GLN A 58 -35.05 -32.13 -9.73
C GLN A 58 -36.41 -32.86 -9.99
N PRO A 59 -37.60 -32.39 -9.53
CA PRO A 59 -38.21 -32.27 -8.20
C PRO A 59 -39.44 -33.23 -8.01
N SER A 60 -40.09 -33.27 -6.83
CA SER A 60 -41.58 -33.21 -6.64
C SER A 60 -42.08 -33.69 -5.24
N ALA A 61 -42.63 -32.74 -4.46
CA ALA A 61 -43.93 -32.77 -3.75
C ALA A 61 -44.25 -33.86 -2.65
N PRO A 62 -45.37 -33.77 -1.90
CA PRO A 62 -45.41 -33.24 -0.51
C PRO A 62 -46.09 -34.18 0.52
N ARG A 63 -45.88 -34.01 1.84
CA ARG A 63 -46.82 -34.50 2.88
C ARG A 63 -46.70 -33.80 4.27
N PRO A 64 -47.75 -33.85 5.12
CA PRO A 64 -48.12 -32.81 6.09
C PRO A 64 -48.17 -33.25 7.58
N GLY A 65 -48.44 -32.28 8.47
CA GLY A 65 -48.88 -32.43 9.87
C GLY A 65 -47.71 -32.38 10.86
N SER A 66 -47.78 -31.84 12.07
CA SER A 66 -48.77 -31.23 12.98
C SER A 66 -47.91 -30.91 14.24
N GLU A 67 -48.05 -29.89 15.09
CA GLU A 67 -49.12 -29.50 16.01
C GLU A 67 -48.67 -28.20 16.73
N GLN A 68 -49.64 -27.37 17.11
CA GLN A 68 -49.62 -26.22 18.03
C GLN A 68 -49.48 -26.69 19.51
N PRO A 69 -49.47 -25.85 20.60
CA PRO A 69 -50.12 -24.52 20.74
C PRO A 69 -49.44 -23.47 21.66
N GLN A 70 -49.86 -22.20 21.56
CA GLN A 70 -49.93 -21.30 22.73
C GLN A 70 -51.07 -20.27 22.59
N TYR A 71 -51.80 -20.11 23.69
CA TYR A 71 -53.03 -19.34 23.90
C TYR A 71 -52.74 -18.06 24.70
N GLY A 72 -53.47 -16.95 24.47
CA GLY A 72 -53.67 -15.87 25.47
C GLY A 72 -53.76 -14.41 24.95
N GLU A 73 -54.99 -13.91 24.80
CA GLU A 73 -55.48 -12.51 24.55
C GLU A 73 -55.52 -11.63 25.84
N PRO A 74 -56.11 -10.40 25.89
CA PRO A 74 -56.16 -9.23 24.97
C PRO A 74 -55.98 -7.85 25.68
N GLY A 75 -55.95 -6.72 24.94
CA GLY A 75 -56.20 -5.38 25.51
C GLY A 75 -56.01 -4.19 24.55
N GLN A 76 -57.12 -3.51 24.21
CA GLN A 76 -57.22 -2.32 23.36
C GLN A 76 -57.31 -1.01 24.17
N TYR A 77 -56.67 0.07 23.68
CA TYR A 77 -57.07 1.49 23.90
C TYR A 77 -56.64 2.32 22.67
N GLY A 78 -57.45 3.27 22.20
CA GLY A 78 -57.34 3.87 20.86
C GLY A 78 -57.01 5.38 20.74
N GLN A 79 -57.41 5.92 19.58
CA GLN A 79 -57.60 7.33 19.13
C GLN A 79 -56.47 8.07 18.35
N GLN A 80 -56.72 8.19 17.03
CA GLN A 80 -56.85 9.41 16.22
C GLN A 80 -55.61 10.27 15.81
N GLY A 81 -55.37 10.41 14.49
CA GLY A 81 -54.65 11.57 13.93
C GLY A 81 -53.93 11.44 12.58
N GLN A 82 -54.68 11.61 11.48
CA GLN A 82 -54.34 12.29 10.19
C GLN A 82 -53.09 11.94 9.33
N GLN A 83 -53.39 11.68 8.05
CA GLN A 83 -52.54 11.59 6.83
C GLN A 83 -51.84 12.94 6.51
N PRO A 84 -50.75 12.97 5.70
CA PRO A 84 -50.83 12.72 4.24
C PRO A 84 -49.65 11.97 3.58
N GLN A 85 -49.92 11.55 2.35
CA GLN A 85 -49.17 10.67 1.44
C GLN A 85 -48.58 11.46 0.26
N TYR A 86 -47.31 11.20 -0.08
CA TYR A 86 -46.61 11.37 -1.37
C TYR A 86 -45.31 10.53 -1.23
N GLY A 87 -44.85 9.61 -2.07
CA GLY A 87 -45.12 9.31 -3.48
C GLY A 87 -43.77 9.35 -4.22
N GLU A 88 -42.99 8.26 -4.24
CA GLU A 88 -41.74 8.12 -5.01
C GLU A 88 -41.74 6.88 -5.93
N PRO A 89 -40.97 6.90 -7.05
CA PRO A 89 -41.32 6.20 -8.29
C PRO A 89 -40.66 4.83 -8.54
N ASN A 90 -41.35 4.09 -9.40
CA ASN A 90 -41.05 2.76 -9.98
C ASN A 90 -39.68 2.61 -10.66
N GLN A 91 -39.16 1.38 -10.64
CA GLN A 91 -38.18 0.88 -11.61
C GLN A 91 -38.45 -0.55 -12.11
N TYR A 92 -38.26 -0.68 -13.43
CA TYR A 92 -37.99 -1.84 -14.30
C TYR A 92 -39.06 -2.90 -14.61
N GLY A 93 -39.52 -2.84 -15.87
CA GLY A 93 -40.04 -3.97 -16.65
C GLY A 93 -39.90 -3.72 -18.16
N GLN A 94 -39.16 -4.59 -18.86
CA GLN A 94 -39.20 -4.81 -20.32
C GLN A 94 -40.48 -5.61 -20.70
N PRO A 95 -41.01 -5.61 -21.96
CA PRO A 95 -40.32 -6.09 -23.20
C PRO A 95 -40.73 -5.38 -24.55
N GLY A 96 -40.11 -5.78 -25.68
CA GLY A 96 -40.17 -5.19 -27.06
C GLY A 96 -41.51 -5.35 -27.84
N PRO A 97 -41.58 -5.41 -29.22
CA PRO A 97 -40.57 -5.33 -30.30
C PRO A 97 -40.89 -4.29 -31.44
N ALA A 98 -40.11 -4.37 -32.53
CA ALA A 98 -39.97 -3.44 -33.67
C ALA A 98 -41.22 -3.09 -34.52
N GLY A 99 -41.23 -1.85 -35.06
CA GLY A 99 -42.20 -1.34 -36.04
C GLY A 99 -41.73 -0.04 -36.73
N GLN A 100 -42.22 0.19 -37.95
CA GLN A 100 -41.67 0.99 -39.07
C GLN A 100 -41.95 2.53 -39.03
N LEU A 101 -41.15 3.29 -39.81
CA LEU A 101 -41.26 4.71 -40.28
C LEU A 101 -42.69 5.14 -40.71
N PRO A 102 -43.13 6.45 -40.66
CA PRO A 102 -42.60 7.53 -41.54
C PRO A 102 -42.72 9.04 -41.12
N TYR A 103 -41.91 9.89 -41.78
CA TYR A 103 -42.03 11.31 -42.21
C TYR A 103 -42.90 12.37 -41.49
N GLY A 104 -42.29 13.55 -41.19
CA GLY A 104 -42.85 14.86 -41.58
C GLY A 104 -43.02 16.00 -40.54
N GLN A 105 -42.51 17.19 -40.91
CA GLN A 105 -43.00 18.57 -40.65
C GLN A 105 -42.40 19.46 -39.53
N GLN A 106 -42.01 20.66 -39.98
CA GLN A 106 -41.55 21.89 -39.31
C GLN A 106 -42.73 22.68 -38.69
N PRO A 107 -42.52 23.70 -37.80
CA PRO A 107 -42.43 25.10 -38.29
C PRO A 107 -41.53 26.07 -37.47
N GLN A 108 -41.32 27.26 -38.05
CA GLN A 108 -40.48 28.41 -37.68
C GLN A 108 -41.34 29.66 -37.36
N TYR A 109 -40.91 30.59 -36.48
CA TYR A 109 -41.19 32.07 -36.42
C TYR A 109 -40.58 32.65 -35.11
N GLY A 110 -39.98 33.84 -34.92
CA GLY A 110 -39.62 35.07 -35.69
C GLY A 110 -38.66 35.94 -34.80
N GLN A 111 -37.64 36.64 -35.34
CA GLN A 111 -37.54 38.05 -35.82
C GLN A 111 -37.25 39.18 -34.79
N GLN A 112 -36.42 40.13 -35.24
CA GLN A 112 -35.54 41.14 -34.59
C GLN A 112 -36.22 42.51 -34.29
N PRO A 113 -35.53 43.52 -33.68
CA PRO A 113 -35.04 44.68 -34.48
C PRO A 113 -33.73 45.41 -34.01
N GLN A 114 -33.28 46.39 -34.82
CA GLN A 114 -31.97 47.08 -34.91
C GLN A 114 -31.87 48.51 -34.30
N GLN A 115 -30.60 48.95 -34.09
CA GLN A 115 -29.89 50.28 -34.06
C GLN A 115 -30.57 51.67 -34.12
N PRO A 116 -29.85 52.76 -33.70
CA PRO A 116 -29.12 53.71 -34.62
C PRO A 116 -27.86 54.41 -33.98
N GLN A 117 -27.30 55.53 -34.48
CA GLN A 117 -26.30 55.79 -35.54
C GLN A 117 -25.55 57.16 -35.26
N TYR A 118 -24.22 57.22 -35.50
CA TYR A 118 -23.22 58.30 -35.85
C TYR A 118 -23.24 59.81 -35.39
N GLY A 119 -22.02 60.34 -35.15
CA GLY A 119 -21.62 61.78 -35.15
C GLY A 119 -20.10 62.01 -35.43
N GLN A 120 -19.74 63.13 -36.08
CA GLN A 120 -18.49 63.45 -36.84
C GLN A 120 -17.26 64.02 -36.05
N SER A 121 -16.10 64.08 -36.73
CA SER A 121 -14.71 64.47 -36.36
C SER A 121 -14.41 66.01 -36.42
N PRO A 122 -13.25 66.54 -35.93
CA PRO A 122 -12.12 66.80 -36.84
C PRO A 122 -10.65 66.74 -36.28
N TYR A 123 -9.73 66.39 -37.20
CA TYR A 123 -8.31 66.78 -37.43
C TYR A 123 -7.20 66.73 -36.34
N GLY A 124 -6.08 66.06 -36.70
CA GLY A 124 -4.72 66.29 -36.17
C GLY A 124 -3.81 65.06 -36.22
N GLY A 125 -2.82 65.02 -37.12
CA GLY A 125 -2.09 63.81 -37.55
C GLY A 125 -0.91 63.33 -36.69
N GLY A 126 -0.47 62.11 -37.00
CA GLY A 126 0.76 61.45 -36.50
C GLY A 126 0.77 59.98 -36.90
N GLN A 127 1.73 59.57 -37.74
CA GLN A 127 1.83 58.23 -38.33
C GLN A 127 2.54 57.21 -37.42
N GLN A 128 2.18 55.93 -37.63
CA GLN A 128 2.92 54.67 -37.38
C GLN A 128 2.76 53.93 -36.01
N PRO A 129 2.84 52.58 -35.99
CA PRO A 129 1.68 51.67 -35.93
C PRO A 129 1.61 50.85 -34.59
N PRO A 130 0.58 50.00 -34.38
CA PRO A 130 -0.07 49.82 -33.08
C PRO A 130 0.58 48.81 -32.13
N GLY A 131 0.63 49.19 -30.85
CA GLY A 131 0.71 48.26 -29.73
C GLY A 131 -0.63 47.55 -29.51
N SER A 132 -0.56 46.23 -29.32
CA SER A 132 -1.66 45.42 -28.81
C SER A 132 -1.74 45.56 -27.28
N GLY A 133 -2.80 46.19 -26.79
CA GLY A 133 -3.23 46.06 -25.40
C GLY A 133 -4.14 44.84 -25.23
N GLY A 134 -4.06 44.16 -24.07
CA GLY A 134 -5.06 43.16 -23.70
C GLY A 134 -4.60 42.09 -22.70
N GLY A 135 -4.55 42.47 -21.42
CA GLY A 135 -4.97 41.69 -20.24
C GLY A 135 -4.68 40.19 -20.08
N LYS A 136 -3.88 39.86 -19.05
CA LYS A 136 -4.15 38.92 -17.91
C LYS A 136 -4.93 37.64 -18.25
N SER A 137 -4.37 36.43 -18.13
CA SER A 137 -3.85 35.83 -16.90
C SER A 137 -2.89 34.66 -17.21
N LYS A 138 -1.82 34.52 -16.43
CA LYS A 138 -1.05 33.28 -16.34
C LYS A 138 -1.21 32.75 -14.92
N LEU A 139 -1.92 31.64 -14.77
CA LEU A 139 -1.82 30.75 -13.62
C LEU A 139 -0.42 30.15 -13.59
N PRO A 140 0.32 30.20 -12.47
CA PRO A 140 1.37 29.24 -12.20
C PRO A 140 0.82 28.16 -11.25
N PHE A 141 0.55 26.96 -11.77
CA PHE A 141 0.54 25.76 -10.93
C PHE A 141 2.00 25.42 -10.61
N ILE A 142 2.52 25.99 -9.52
CA ILE A 142 3.69 25.47 -8.81
C ILE A 142 3.18 25.08 -7.43
N ILE A 143 2.69 23.85 -7.33
CA ILE A 143 2.48 23.15 -6.06
C ILE A 143 3.08 21.77 -6.29
N GLY A 144 4.16 21.46 -5.59
CA GLY A 144 4.91 20.20 -5.74
C GLY A 144 6.38 20.27 -5.34
N GLY A 145 7.00 21.45 -5.28
CA GLY A 145 8.42 21.58 -4.90
C GLY A 145 8.72 22.60 -3.79
N GLY A 146 7.81 23.53 -3.52
CA GLY A 146 8.06 24.64 -2.59
C GLY A 146 7.98 24.25 -1.11
N ALA A 147 7.06 23.35 -0.75
CA ALA A 147 6.90 22.90 0.64
C ALA A 147 8.06 21.98 1.07
N LEU A 148 8.50 21.08 0.18
CA LEU A 148 9.61 20.16 0.44
C LEU A 148 10.94 20.91 0.63
N ALA A 149 11.23 21.92 -0.19
CA ALA A 149 12.43 22.73 -0.04
C ALA A 149 12.44 23.53 1.27
N LEU A 150 11.29 24.02 1.72
CA LEU A 150 11.19 24.80 2.96
C LEU A 150 11.32 23.90 4.20
N VAL A 151 10.73 22.70 4.17
CA VAL A 151 10.86 21.70 5.24
C VAL A 151 12.28 21.15 5.31
N ILE A 152 12.91 20.81 4.17
CA ILE A 152 14.31 20.36 4.14
C ILE A 152 15.26 21.47 4.62
N VAL A 153 15.03 22.73 4.25
CA VAL A 153 15.85 23.86 4.72
C VAL A 153 15.70 24.05 6.24
N VAL A 154 14.49 23.89 6.80
CA VAL A 154 14.29 23.95 8.26
C VAL A 154 15.00 22.78 8.96
N VAL A 155 14.91 21.56 8.43
CA VAL A 155 15.60 20.38 8.99
C VAL A 155 17.12 20.54 8.90
N LEU A 156 17.65 21.05 7.78
CA LEU A 156 19.10 21.28 7.60
C LEU A 156 19.62 22.39 8.53
N ILE A 157 18.85 23.44 8.77
CA ILE A 157 19.20 24.50 9.74
C ILE A 157 19.24 23.93 11.16
N VAL A 158 18.29 23.06 11.52
CA VAL A 158 18.25 22.42 12.85
C VAL A 158 19.42 21.46 13.04
N VAL A 159 19.74 20.61 12.06
CA VAL A 159 20.91 19.71 12.13
C VAL A 159 22.23 20.50 12.20
N ALA A 160 22.33 21.65 11.52
CA ALA A 160 23.52 22.50 11.58
C ALA A 160 23.69 23.20 12.94
N VAL A 161 22.60 23.55 13.63
CA VAL A 161 22.62 24.14 14.97
C VAL A 161 22.99 23.10 16.04
N VAL A 162 22.58 21.84 15.88
CA VAL A 162 22.92 20.76 16.82
C VAL A 162 24.38 20.30 16.70
N ASN A 163 25.02 20.47 15.53
CA ASN A 163 26.43 20.10 15.31
C ASN A 163 27.45 21.22 15.50
N SER A 164 27.03 22.45 15.81
CA SER A 164 27.93 23.60 16.00
C SER A 164 27.89 24.12 17.44
N GLY A 165 28.17 23.24 18.39
CA GLY A 165 28.45 23.61 19.79
C GLY A 165 29.90 24.06 19.94
N GLY A 166 30.15 25.36 19.83
CA GLY A 166 31.43 26.00 20.15
C GLY A 166 31.23 26.99 21.30
N ASP A 167 32.06 26.83 22.33
CA ASP A 167 31.99 27.47 23.65
C ASP A 167 31.94 29.00 23.64
N THR A 168 31.02 29.57 24.43
CA THR A 168 31.27 30.79 25.21
C THR A 168 30.43 30.77 26.48
N ASP A 169 31.13 30.62 27.61
CA ASP A 169 30.63 30.81 28.97
C ASP A 169 30.14 32.26 29.19
N GLU A 170 28.91 32.43 29.67
CA GLU A 170 28.64 33.41 30.71
C GLU A 170 27.47 32.94 31.59
N ALA A 171 27.76 32.89 32.89
CA ALA A 171 26.98 32.20 33.89
C ALA A 171 25.72 32.95 34.30
N THR A 172 24.54 32.33 34.11
CA THR A 172 23.39 32.51 35.00
C THR A 172 22.58 31.21 35.10
N GLY A 173 22.61 30.61 36.30
CA GLY A 173 21.47 29.87 36.87
C GLY A 173 20.98 28.62 36.15
N SER A 174 21.50 27.46 36.59
CA SER A 174 20.89 26.13 36.55
C SER A 174 19.38 26.09 36.27
N THR A 175 18.97 25.40 35.21
CA THR A 175 17.88 24.42 35.24
C THR A 175 18.19 23.34 34.21
N GLY A 176 18.74 22.21 34.69
CA GLY A 176 18.78 20.99 33.88
C GLY A 176 17.35 20.60 33.49
N GLY A 177 17.18 20.18 32.24
CA GLY A 177 15.93 19.61 31.72
C GLY A 177 15.58 18.33 32.47
N GLY A 178 14.98 18.50 33.64
CA GLY A 178 14.26 17.45 34.34
C GLY A 178 12.83 17.47 33.85
N ALA A 179 12.35 16.31 33.40
CA ALA A 179 10.94 16.07 33.14
C ALA A 179 10.11 16.60 34.32
N THR A 180 9.28 17.61 34.07
CA THR A 180 8.34 18.11 35.08
C THR A 180 7.33 16.99 35.33
N LYS A 181 7.49 16.27 36.44
CA LYS A 181 6.55 15.23 36.90
C LYS A 181 5.12 15.80 36.80
N PRO A 182 4.18 15.09 36.15
CA PRO A 182 2.78 15.52 36.13
C PRO A 182 2.29 15.75 37.57
N ALA A 183 1.49 16.79 37.79
CA ALA A 183 0.75 16.93 39.03
C ALA A 183 -0.01 15.62 39.29
N GLU A 184 0.11 15.05 40.50
CA GLU A 184 -0.47 13.74 40.81
C GLU A 184 -1.98 13.77 40.51
N ALA A 185 -2.39 13.04 39.48
CA ALA A 185 -3.80 12.89 39.14
C ALA A 185 -4.50 12.20 40.33
N GLN A 186 -5.40 12.93 41.00
CA GLN A 186 -6.06 12.44 42.21
C GLN A 186 -7.33 11.65 41.88
N LYS A 187 -7.85 11.79 40.66
CA LYS A 187 -9.02 11.08 40.15
C LYS A 187 -8.76 10.48 38.77
N PRO A 188 -9.58 9.49 38.34
CA PRO A 188 -9.50 8.96 36.99
C PRO A 188 -9.65 10.04 35.89
N SER A 189 -10.58 10.99 36.09
CA SER A 189 -10.81 12.09 35.14
C SER A 189 -9.60 13.04 35.03
N ASP A 190 -8.84 13.24 36.13
CA ASP A 190 -7.64 14.08 36.12
C ASP A 190 -6.53 13.46 35.25
N ALA A 191 -6.37 12.13 35.30
CA ALA A 191 -5.39 11.43 34.49
C ALA A 191 -5.68 11.58 32.99
N VAL A 192 -6.94 11.35 32.58
CA VAL A 192 -7.36 11.50 31.18
C VAL A 192 -7.27 12.94 30.72
N LYS A 193 -7.69 13.90 31.55
CA LYS A 193 -7.59 15.32 31.23
C LYS A 193 -6.14 15.76 31.07
N GLY A 194 -5.27 15.36 31.99
CA GLY A 194 -3.84 15.68 31.95
C GLY A 194 -3.14 15.05 30.73
N TYR A 195 -3.49 13.81 30.40
CA TYR A 195 -3.03 13.14 29.18
C TYR A 195 -3.44 13.90 27.91
N LEU A 196 -4.74 14.19 27.74
CA LEU A 196 -5.24 14.91 26.56
C LEU A 196 -4.67 16.34 26.46
N GLN A 197 -4.45 17.01 27.59
CA GLN A 197 -3.78 18.32 27.63
C GLN A 197 -2.32 18.23 27.22
N ALA A 198 -1.59 17.20 27.66
CA ALA A 198 -0.21 16.98 27.22
C ALA A 198 -0.14 16.71 25.71
N LEU A 199 -1.11 15.97 25.16
CA LEU A 199 -1.25 15.80 23.72
C LEU A 199 -1.48 17.14 23.00
N ALA A 200 -2.44 17.94 23.46
CA ALA A 200 -2.72 19.26 22.90
C ALA A 200 -1.54 20.24 22.97
N ASP A 201 -0.75 20.16 24.04
CA ASP A 201 0.45 20.97 24.26
C ASP A 201 1.67 20.50 23.43
N GLY A 202 1.60 19.33 22.78
CA GLY A 202 2.74 18.78 22.05
C GLY A 202 3.84 18.20 22.93
N LYS A 203 3.49 17.70 24.13
CA LYS A 203 4.43 17.19 25.15
C LYS A 203 4.26 15.68 25.34
N ALA A 204 4.88 14.89 24.48
CA ALA A 204 4.83 13.43 24.46
C ALA A 204 5.30 12.80 25.77
N ASP A 205 6.44 13.23 26.33
CA ASP A 205 6.94 12.65 27.60
C ASP A 205 5.97 12.89 28.76
N THR A 206 5.30 14.05 28.77
CA THR A 206 4.26 14.34 29.76
C THR A 206 3.04 13.45 29.55
N ALA A 207 2.63 13.23 28.31
CA ALA A 207 1.52 12.33 27.96
C ALA A 207 1.84 10.88 28.36
N LEU A 208 3.01 10.35 28.01
CA LEU A 208 3.49 9.03 28.44
C LEU A 208 3.55 8.91 29.95
N GLY A 209 3.84 10.01 30.66
CA GLY A 209 3.78 10.08 32.12
C GLY A 209 2.41 9.69 32.71
N TYR A 210 1.33 9.71 31.95
CA TYR A 210 0.00 9.24 32.36
C TYR A 210 -0.32 7.80 31.92
N VAL A 211 0.54 7.13 31.16
CA VAL A 211 0.32 5.78 30.61
C VAL A 211 1.06 4.76 31.48
N ASP A 212 0.38 3.66 31.83
CA ASP A 212 0.94 2.59 32.67
C ASP A 212 1.96 1.73 31.89
N ASP A 213 1.50 1.10 30.81
CA ASP A 213 2.36 0.29 29.93
C ASP A 213 2.87 1.15 28.77
N GLN A 214 4.18 1.41 28.75
CA GLN A 214 4.83 2.18 27.71
C GLN A 214 5.59 1.25 26.76
N PRO A 215 5.58 1.53 25.45
CA PRO A 215 6.27 0.68 24.50
C PRO A 215 7.78 0.92 24.63
N SER A 216 8.54 -0.12 24.32
CA SER A 216 10.01 -0.01 24.23
C SER A 216 10.44 0.85 23.05
N ASP A 217 9.70 0.77 21.93
CA ASP A 217 9.87 1.64 20.78
C ASP A 217 9.02 2.90 20.92
N LYS A 218 9.69 4.05 21.03
CA LYS A 218 9.07 5.37 21.14
C LYS A 218 9.38 6.26 19.93
N THR A 219 9.81 5.69 18.82
CA THR A 219 10.29 6.42 17.63
C THR A 219 9.34 7.53 17.19
N PHE A 220 8.02 7.31 17.31
CA PHE A 220 6.98 8.28 16.94
C PHE A 220 6.23 8.88 18.13
N LEU A 221 6.53 8.44 19.35
CA LEU A 221 5.92 8.97 20.57
C LEU A 221 6.80 10.11 21.13
N THR A 222 7.04 11.13 20.30
CA THR A 222 7.93 12.27 20.61
C THR A 222 7.22 13.62 20.47
N ASP A 223 7.79 14.64 21.12
CA ASP A 223 7.28 16.01 21.08
C ASP A 223 7.22 16.54 19.63
N GLU A 224 8.22 16.24 18.80
CA GLU A 224 8.31 16.71 17.42
C GLU A 224 7.17 16.16 16.55
N VAL A 225 6.91 14.84 16.64
CA VAL A 225 5.85 14.18 15.87
C VAL A 225 4.48 14.70 16.29
N LEU A 226 4.28 14.87 17.60
CA LEU A 226 3.02 15.37 18.16
C LEU A 226 2.80 16.86 17.85
N GLN A 227 3.85 17.69 17.84
CA GLN A 227 3.76 19.08 17.42
C GLN A 227 3.45 19.21 15.92
N ALA A 228 4.04 18.37 15.08
CA ALA A 228 3.70 18.30 13.66
C ALA A 228 2.22 17.90 13.47
N SER A 229 1.75 16.91 14.23
CA SER A 229 0.33 16.53 14.30
C SER A 229 -0.55 17.72 14.68
N ASN A 230 -0.23 18.42 15.78
CA ASN A 230 -1.03 19.55 16.26
C ASN A 230 -1.02 20.75 15.30
N LYS A 231 0.04 20.92 14.51
CA LYS A 231 0.11 21.94 13.47
C LYS A 231 -0.83 21.63 12.30
N ALA A 232 -0.98 20.35 11.95
CA ALA A 232 -1.87 19.90 10.88
C ALA A 232 -3.34 19.88 11.34
N ALA A 233 -3.61 19.30 12.51
CA ALA A 233 -4.93 19.27 13.13
C ALA A 233 -4.82 19.38 14.66
N PRO A 234 -5.05 20.58 15.24
CA PRO A 234 -4.91 20.80 16.68
C PRO A 234 -5.87 19.95 17.52
N LEU A 235 -5.40 19.37 18.63
CA LEU A 235 -6.25 18.78 19.64
C LEU A 235 -6.86 19.89 20.52
N THR A 236 -8.17 20.08 20.45
CA THR A 236 -8.86 21.17 21.15
C THR A 236 -10.19 20.73 21.77
N ALA A 237 -10.89 21.65 22.43
CA ALA A 237 -12.23 21.43 22.99
C ALA A 237 -12.31 20.21 23.94
N ILE A 238 -11.25 19.96 24.71
CA ILE A 238 -11.19 18.85 25.66
C ILE A 238 -12.25 19.01 26.74
N ASN A 239 -13.12 18.01 26.86
CA ASN A 239 -14.10 17.88 27.90
C ASN A 239 -14.05 16.46 28.49
N VAL A 240 -13.75 16.38 29.78
CA VAL A 240 -13.68 15.13 30.53
C VAL A 240 -14.60 15.31 31.74
N PRO A 241 -15.79 14.67 31.76
CA PRO A 241 -16.67 14.69 32.92
C PRO A 241 -16.00 14.08 34.16
N ASP A 242 -16.39 14.56 35.34
CA ASP A 242 -15.90 14.01 36.59
C ASP A 242 -16.35 12.55 36.77
N VAL A 243 -15.40 11.70 37.14
CA VAL A 243 -15.65 10.30 37.48
C VAL A 243 -15.23 10.08 38.94
N ALA A 244 -16.11 9.44 39.71
CA ALA A 244 -15.83 9.13 41.10
C ALA A 244 -14.59 8.24 41.25
N GLU A 245 -13.91 8.36 42.38
CA GLU A 245 -12.73 7.55 42.67
C GLU A 245 -13.07 6.06 42.69
N SER A 246 -12.30 5.28 41.94
CA SER A 246 -12.35 3.83 41.87
C SER A 246 -10.94 3.31 41.63
N SER A 247 -10.63 2.05 41.94
CA SER A 247 -9.35 1.44 41.54
C SER A 247 -9.28 1.14 40.03
N TYR A 248 -10.44 1.10 39.37
CA TYR A 248 -10.62 0.87 37.95
C TYR A 248 -11.80 1.70 37.45
N ALA A 249 -11.63 2.48 36.40
CA ALA A 249 -12.68 3.33 35.85
C ALA A 249 -12.60 3.42 34.32
N SER A 250 -13.77 3.48 33.68
CA SER A 250 -13.91 3.93 32.29
C SER A 250 -14.30 5.40 32.30
N VAL A 251 -13.49 6.23 31.65
CA VAL A 251 -13.66 7.69 31.61
C VAL A 251 -13.99 8.09 30.18
N ASN A 252 -15.20 8.62 29.98
CA ASN A 252 -15.58 9.20 28.70
C ASN A 252 -14.91 10.57 28.54
N ALA A 253 -14.44 10.89 27.35
CA ALA A 253 -13.96 12.21 27.01
C ALA A 253 -14.43 12.60 25.61
N SER A 254 -14.60 13.90 25.40
CA SER A 254 -14.82 14.46 24.07
C SER A 254 -13.78 15.56 23.79
N TYR A 255 -13.36 15.65 22.53
CA TYR A 255 -12.41 16.65 22.04
C TYR A 255 -12.56 16.79 20.53
N LYS A 256 -11.76 17.67 19.94
CA LYS A 256 -11.63 17.82 18.49
C LYS A 256 -10.19 17.57 18.06
N LEU A 257 -10.02 16.93 16.91
CA LEU A 257 -8.78 16.88 16.15
C LEU A 257 -9.01 17.67 14.85
N GLY A 258 -8.51 18.90 14.82
CA GLY A 258 -8.92 19.88 13.82
C GLY A 258 -10.43 20.13 13.91
N ASP A 259 -11.16 19.89 12.83
CA ASP A 259 -12.62 20.03 12.79
C ASP A 259 -13.38 18.77 13.22
N GLN A 260 -12.70 17.62 13.33
CA GLN A 260 -13.33 16.34 13.62
C GLN A 260 -13.62 16.19 15.12
N ALA A 261 -14.89 16.05 15.49
CA ALA A 261 -15.29 15.77 16.87
C ALA A 261 -15.08 14.29 17.21
N ILE A 262 -14.41 14.03 18.33
CA ILE A 262 -14.09 12.71 18.85
C ILE A 262 -14.81 12.51 20.18
N ASN A 263 -15.37 11.31 20.38
CA ASN A 263 -15.83 10.82 21.67
C ASN A 263 -15.09 9.51 21.93
N ALA A 264 -14.27 9.48 22.96
CA ALA A 264 -13.40 8.36 23.29
C ALA A 264 -13.66 7.89 24.73
N THR A 265 -13.37 6.63 24.99
CA THR A 265 -13.45 6.04 26.33
C THR A 265 -12.05 5.56 26.73
N PHE A 266 -11.57 6.03 27.88
CA PHE A 266 -10.25 5.68 28.40
C PHE A 266 -10.40 4.77 29.62
N THR A 267 -9.65 3.68 29.64
CA THR A 267 -9.55 2.81 30.82
C THR A 267 -8.44 3.33 31.72
N VAL A 268 -8.77 3.59 32.98
CA VAL A 268 -7.85 4.12 33.98
C VAL A 268 -7.77 3.17 35.17
N THR A 269 -6.56 2.83 35.57
CA THR A 269 -6.26 2.02 36.75
C THR A 269 -5.57 2.85 37.81
N LYS A 270 -5.76 2.48 39.08
CA LYS A 270 -5.00 3.04 40.20
C LYS A 270 -3.82 2.12 40.51
N SER A 271 -2.60 2.62 40.34
CA SER A 271 -1.35 1.95 40.72
C SER A 271 -0.69 2.73 41.86
N GLY A 272 -0.73 2.16 43.07
CA GLY A 272 -0.39 2.90 44.30
C GLY A 272 -1.34 4.08 44.52
N ASP A 273 -0.79 5.29 44.59
CA ASP A 273 -1.57 6.53 44.73
C ASP A 273 -1.78 7.28 43.40
N LYS A 274 -1.39 6.68 42.27
CA LYS A 274 -1.44 7.31 40.95
C LYS A 274 -2.51 6.68 40.07
N TYR A 275 -3.27 7.53 39.39
CA TYR A 275 -4.15 7.13 38.29
C TYR A 275 -3.38 7.15 36.95
N THR A 276 -3.44 6.05 36.22
CA THR A 276 -2.78 5.88 34.91
C THR A 276 -3.72 5.25 33.89
N LEU A 277 -3.58 5.65 32.64
CA LEU A 277 -4.28 5.05 31.51
C LEU A 277 -3.66 3.68 31.22
N SER A 278 -4.52 2.69 30.97
CA SER A 278 -4.07 1.36 30.54
C SER A 278 -3.46 1.39 29.14
N GLU A 279 -3.97 2.27 28.27
CA GLU A 279 -3.52 2.45 26.88
C GLU A 279 -3.41 3.94 26.59
N GLY A 280 -2.34 4.35 25.90
CA GLY A 280 -2.08 5.75 25.57
C GLY A 280 -1.55 5.97 24.17
N TYR A 281 -1.63 4.99 23.29
CA TYR A 281 -1.20 5.07 21.90
C TYR A 281 -1.86 3.93 21.12
N ALA A 282 -2.08 4.14 19.83
CA ALA A 282 -2.58 3.13 18.91
C ALA A 282 -1.41 2.37 18.27
N ASP A 283 -1.62 1.09 17.99
CA ASP A 283 -0.76 0.26 17.12
C ASP A 283 -1.24 0.41 15.67
N VAL A 284 -0.40 0.99 14.82
CA VAL A 284 -0.71 1.25 13.40
C VAL A 284 0.16 0.39 12.51
N ASP A 285 -0.47 -0.42 11.67
CA ASP A 285 0.17 -1.34 10.74
C ASP A 285 0.28 -0.72 9.32
N LEU A 286 1.50 -0.63 8.81
CA LEU A 286 1.88 -0.06 7.51
C LEU A 286 2.30 -1.15 6.49
N SER A 287 2.35 -2.42 6.90
CA SER A 287 3.04 -3.52 6.19
C SER A 287 2.57 -3.75 4.75
N TYR A 288 1.27 -3.60 4.48
CA TYR A 288 0.67 -4.02 3.20
C TYR A 288 0.94 -3.07 2.04
N GLN A 289 1.18 -1.78 2.30
CA GLN A 289 1.19 -0.76 1.25
C GLN A 289 2.51 -0.01 1.11
N THR A 290 3.44 -0.23 2.04
CA THR A 290 4.69 0.53 2.10
C THR A 290 5.94 -0.32 2.00
N LYS A 291 5.77 -1.62 1.75
CA LYS A 291 6.87 -2.59 1.77
C LYS A 291 8.00 -2.17 0.83
N GLY A 292 9.19 -1.98 1.40
CA GLY A 292 10.39 -1.58 0.65
C GLY A 292 10.47 -0.07 0.33
N LEU A 293 9.44 0.71 0.61
CA LEU A 293 9.46 2.16 0.45
C LEU A 293 10.12 2.85 1.66
N PRO A 294 10.96 3.87 1.45
CA PRO A 294 11.50 4.72 2.49
C PRO A 294 10.44 5.70 3.01
N ILE A 295 9.58 5.21 3.91
CA ILE A 295 8.48 5.96 4.51
C ILE A 295 8.94 6.91 5.61
N THR A 296 8.24 8.04 5.71
CA THR A 296 8.25 8.91 6.88
C THR A 296 6.81 9.17 7.35
N ILE A 297 6.64 9.36 8.66
CA ILE A 297 5.40 9.84 9.28
C ILE A 297 5.72 11.16 9.95
N ASN A 298 5.02 12.23 9.55
CA ASN A 298 5.28 13.60 10.01
C ASN A 298 6.77 13.99 9.88
N GLY A 299 7.46 13.48 8.84
CA GLY A 299 8.87 13.73 8.56
C GLY A 299 9.86 12.84 9.33
N VAL A 300 9.41 11.97 10.23
CA VAL A 300 10.25 11.00 10.95
C VAL A 300 10.24 9.66 10.20
N LYS A 301 11.41 9.05 10.01
CA LYS A 301 11.55 7.80 9.25
C LYS A 301 10.89 6.61 9.95
N ALA A 302 10.06 5.88 9.22
CA ALA A 302 9.54 4.58 9.66
C ALA A 302 10.48 3.46 9.18
N THR A 303 10.85 2.57 10.10
CA THR A 303 11.69 1.40 9.81
C THR A 303 11.03 0.08 10.18
N ALA A 304 9.99 0.13 11.02
CA ALA A 304 9.15 -1.00 11.36
C ALA A 304 7.83 -0.91 10.59
N ASP A 305 7.25 -2.07 10.29
CA ASP A 305 5.94 -2.18 9.68
C ASP A 305 4.82 -1.78 10.65
N LYS A 306 5.07 -1.89 11.96
CA LYS A 306 4.15 -1.48 13.02
C LYS A 306 4.75 -0.32 13.80
N VAL A 307 3.94 0.71 14.01
CA VAL A 307 4.37 1.93 14.70
C VAL A 307 3.35 2.31 15.77
N TYR A 308 3.82 2.95 16.83
CA TYR A 308 2.97 3.47 17.90
C TYR A 308 2.74 4.97 17.75
N LEU A 309 1.48 5.39 17.73
CA LEU A 309 1.09 6.79 17.52
C LEU A 309 0.12 7.25 18.61
N PHE A 310 0.29 8.48 19.09
CA PHE A 310 -0.71 9.12 19.94
C PHE A 310 -2.02 9.42 19.17
N PRO A 311 -3.13 9.66 19.86
CA PRO A 311 -4.25 10.39 19.27
C PRO A 311 -3.78 11.70 18.64
N GLY A 312 -4.03 11.88 17.35
CA GLY A 312 -3.43 12.95 16.56
C GLY A 312 -3.66 12.79 15.06
N SER A 313 -3.08 13.69 14.26
CA SER A 313 -3.09 13.66 12.80
C SER A 313 -1.71 13.37 12.23
N TYR A 314 -1.68 12.58 11.18
CA TYR A 314 -0.47 12.01 10.65
C TYR A 314 -0.48 12.06 9.13
N GLN A 315 0.67 12.44 8.58
CA GLN A 315 0.95 12.40 7.15
C GLN A 315 2.07 11.40 6.90
N ILE A 316 1.82 10.48 5.97
CA ILE A 316 2.78 9.53 5.44
C ILE A 316 3.38 10.13 4.18
N ASP A 317 4.71 10.12 4.07
CA ASP A 317 5.44 10.56 2.89
C ASP A 317 6.50 9.52 2.51
N THR A 318 6.99 9.54 1.28
CA THR A 318 8.07 8.69 0.78
C THR A 318 9.15 9.54 0.10
N SER A 319 10.40 9.21 0.38
CA SER A 319 11.53 9.77 -0.37
C SER A 319 11.88 8.98 -1.63
N GLN A 320 11.09 7.94 -1.97
CA GLN A 320 11.31 7.12 -3.14
C GLN A 320 11.06 7.92 -4.41
N LYS A 321 12.11 8.05 -5.21
CA LYS A 321 12.00 8.72 -6.50
C LYS A 321 11.04 7.96 -7.41
N TYR A 322 10.27 8.71 -8.21
CA TYR A 322 9.32 8.21 -9.21
C TYR A 322 8.00 7.69 -8.64
N ILE A 323 7.79 7.77 -7.34
CA ILE A 323 6.58 7.28 -6.67
C ILE A 323 5.90 8.43 -5.92
N ASP A 324 4.60 8.52 -6.09
CA ASP A 324 3.69 9.27 -5.23
C ASP A 324 2.84 8.27 -4.43
N LEU A 325 2.60 8.54 -3.14
CA LEU A 325 1.75 7.69 -2.29
C LEU A 325 0.25 7.90 -2.59
N GLY A 326 -0.10 8.94 -3.33
CA GLY A 326 -1.46 9.24 -3.74
C GLY A 326 -2.36 9.62 -2.56
N SER A 327 -3.66 9.38 -2.72
CA SER A 327 -4.65 9.63 -1.67
C SER A 327 -4.53 8.63 -0.51
N GLY A 328 -4.85 9.04 0.71
CA GLY A 328 -4.79 8.16 1.89
C GLY A 328 -3.49 8.28 2.69
N ALA A 329 -2.60 9.17 2.26
CA ALA A 329 -1.38 9.53 2.96
C ALA A 329 -1.62 10.31 4.27
N ASP A 330 -2.74 11.03 4.36
CA ASP A 330 -3.13 11.73 5.58
C ASP A 330 -4.21 10.93 6.32
N PHE A 331 -4.00 10.71 7.62
CA PHE A 331 -4.94 9.98 8.48
C PHE A 331 -4.94 10.54 9.91
N VAL A 332 -5.91 10.10 10.70
CA VAL A 332 -6.08 10.50 12.11
C VAL A 332 -6.14 9.25 12.96
N VAL A 333 -5.41 9.26 14.07
CA VAL A 333 -5.63 8.33 15.19
C VAL A 333 -6.57 9.03 16.15
N LYS A 334 -7.78 8.49 16.32
CA LYS A 334 -8.83 9.14 17.10
C LYS A 334 -8.56 9.01 18.59
N ASP A 335 -8.21 7.82 19.06
CA ASP A 335 -7.96 7.47 20.45
C ASP A 335 -7.01 6.26 20.54
N PRO A 336 -6.51 5.87 21.74
CA PRO A 336 -5.55 4.77 21.87
C PRO A 336 -6.03 3.41 21.36
N SER A 337 -7.35 3.17 21.33
CA SER A 337 -7.93 1.91 20.84
C SER A 337 -8.24 1.94 19.34
N ASP A 338 -7.98 3.06 18.66
CA ASP A 338 -8.28 3.23 17.25
C ASP A 338 -7.39 2.33 16.38
N TYR A 339 -7.95 1.84 15.28
CA TYR A 339 -7.25 1.06 14.28
C TYR A 339 -7.48 1.74 12.92
N PRO A 340 -6.69 2.78 12.59
CA PRO A 340 -6.92 3.54 11.38
C PRO A 340 -6.69 2.67 10.15
N ASP A 341 -7.67 2.69 9.24
CA ASP A 341 -7.55 2.03 7.93
C ASP A 341 -6.73 2.93 6.99
N VAL A 342 -5.41 2.73 7.02
CA VAL A 342 -4.47 3.42 6.13
C VAL A 342 -4.59 2.79 4.74
N GLN A 343 -5.18 3.54 3.80
CA GLN A 343 -5.40 3.12 2.40
C GLN A 343 -4.53 3.90 1.41
N LEU A 344 -3.21 3.77 1.54
CA LEU A 344 -2.27 4.31 0.57
C LEU A 344 -2.48 3.66 -0.81
N LYS A 345 -2.28 4.47 -1.84
CA LYS A 345 -2.32 4.02 -3.24
C LYS A 345 -1.06 4.48 -3.97
N PRO A 346 0.10 3.87 -3.66
CA PRO A 346 1.33 4.20 -4.34
C PRO A 346 1.17 4.05 -5.85
N ALA A 347 1.65 5.03 -6.60
CA ALA A 347 1.65 5.01 -8.05
C ALA A 347 2.89 5.72 -8.59
N LEU A 348 3.24 5.44 -9.84
CA LEU A 348 4.26 6.22 -10.53
C LEU A 348 3.81 7.68 -10.67
N ASP A 349 4.68 8.61 -10.27
CA ASP A 349 4.50 10.03 -10.56
C ASP A 349 4.72 10.32 -12.05
N SER A 350 4.56 11.60 -12.47
CA SER A 350 4.72 11.98 -13.88
C SER A 350 6.12 11.72 -14.43
N ASP A 351 7.15 11.87 -13.59
CA ASP A 351 8.53 11.63 -13.98
C ASP A 351 8.81 10.13 -14.07
N GLY A 352 8.18 9.34 -13.20
CA GLY A 352 8.20 7.89 -13.17
C GLY A 352 7.58 7.29 -14.41
N GLN A 353 6.40 7.76 -14.81
CA GLN A 353 5.75 7.35 -16.05
C GLN A 353 6.62 7.65 -17.27
N ALA A 354 7.19 8.86 -17.36
CA ALA A 354 8.07 9.23 -18.46
C ALA A 354 9.37 8.40 -18.50
N MET A 355 9.94 8.12 -17.32
CA MET A 355 11.12 7.27 -17.17
C MET A 355 10.82 5.84 -17.63
N PHE A 356 9.74 5.23 -17.12
CA PHE A 356 9.33 3.87 -17.43
C PHE A 356 9.08 3.71 -18.92
N GLN A 357 8.23 4.57 -19.50
CA GLN A 357 7.91 4.58 -20.93
C GLN A 357 9.18 4.63 -21.78
N LYS A 358 10.12 5.54 -21.46
CA LYS A 358 11.38 5.70 -22.19
C LYS A 358 12.25 4.45 -22.12
N LYS A 359 12.46 3.91 -20.93
CA LYS A 359 13.34 2.75 -20.68
C LYS A 359 12.78 1.49 -21.34
N VAL A 360 11.50 1.20 -21.13
CA VAL A 360 10.85 0.01 -21.68
C VAL A 360 10.73 0.09 -23.20
N THR A 361 10.34 1.26 -23.75
CA THR A 361 10.35 1.47 -25.22
C THR A 361 11.73 1.22 -25.83
N ALA A 362 12.80 1.68 -25.18
CA ALA A 362 14.16 1.46 -25.66
C ALA A 362 14.55 -0.04 -25.61
N ALA A 363 14.20 -0.74 -24.53
CA ALA A 363 14.46 -2.17 -24.36
C ALA A 363 13.70 -3.02 -25.40
N ILE A 364 12.41 -2.74 -25.61
CA ILE A 364 11.58 -3.36 -26.65
C ILE A 364 12.21 -3.18 -28.03
N ASN A 365 12.60 -1.95 -28.37
CA ASN A 365 13.21 -1.67 -29.68
C ASN A 365 14.57 -2.37 -29.85
N ALA A 366 15.37 -2.48 -28.78
CA ALA A 366 16.61 -3.24 -28.81
C ALA A 366 16.37 -4.74 -29.07
N CYS A 367 15.33 -5.31 -28.47
CA CYS A 367 14.89 -6.68 -28.72
C CYS A 367 14.47 -6.93 -30.17
N VAL A 368 13.67 -6.04 -30.74
CA VAL A 368 13.25 -6.12 -32.14
C VAL A 368 14.44 -5.92 -33.10
N ALA A 369 15.41 -5.09 -32.73
CA ALA A 369 16.64 -4.89 -33.51
C ALA A 369 17.63 -6.06 -33.39
N SER A 370 17.47 -6.95 -32.41
CA SER A 370 18.35 -8.10 -32.22
C SER A 370 18.20 -9.09 -33.38
N HIS A 371 19.32 -9.59 -33.88
CA HIS A 371 19.34 -10.66 -34.88
C HIS A 371 19.61 -12.04 -34.26
N LYS A 372 19.86 -12.08 -32.95
CA LYS A 372 20.21 -13.30 -32.21
C LYS A 372 18.99 -14.20 -32.04
N LEU A 373 19.25 -15.50 -31.92
CA LEU A 373 18.22 -16.46 -31.50
C LEU A 373 17.73 -16.13 -30.10
N LYS A 374 18.64 -15.78 -29.19
CA LYS A 374 18.34 -15.36 -27.82
C LYS A 374 18.29 -13.83 -27.72
N ALA A 375 17.07 -13.29 -27.66
CA ALA A 375 16.84 -11.85 -27.50
C ALA A 375 16.71 -11.44 -26.03
N GLY A 376 16.25 -12.34 -25.15
CA GLY A 376 16.19 -12.13 -23.70
C GLY A 376 15.01 -11.28 -23.22
N CYS A 377 13.88 -11.36 -23.92
CA CYS A 377 12.67 -10.55 -23.67
C CYS A 377 11.43 -11.24 -24.25
N GLY A 378 11.29 -12.55 -24.01
CA GLY A 378 10.25 -13.39 -24.58
C GLY A 378 10.44 -13.79 -26.04
N LEU A 379 11.19 -12.99 -26.83
CA LEU A 379 11.33 -13.19 -28.28
C LEU A 379 12.38 -14.25 -28.70
N ASP A 380 12.65 -15.22 -27.83
CA ASP A 380 13.66 -16.23 -28.08
C ASP A 380 13.20 -17.22 -29.16
N VAL A 381 14.07 -17.48 -30.13
CA VAL A 381 13.84 -18.44 -31.22
C VAL A 381 14.62 -19.71 -30.94
N ALA A 382 13.94 -20.86 -30.99
CA ALA A 382 14.61 -22.15 -30.85
C ALA A 382 15.62 -22.39 -31.99
N SER A 383 16.79 -22.94 -31.64
CA SER A 383 17.84 -23.24 -32.63
C SER A 383 17.46 -24.37 -33.60
N THR A 384 16.44 -25.17 -33.27
CA THR A 384 15.88 -26.21 -34.14
C THR A 384 14.36 -26.29 -33.95
N VAL A 385 13.61 -26.33 -35.05
CA VAL A 385 12.14 -26.50 -35.05
C VAL A 385 11.75 -27.49 -36.14
N GLN A 386 11.00 -28.55 -35.80
CA GLN A 386 10.49 -29.54 -36.77
C GLN A 386 11.55 -30.09 -37.75
N GLY A 387 12.78 -30.30 -37.26
CA GLY A 387 13.93 -30.78 -38.04
C GLY A 387 14.62 -29.72 -38.92
N TYR A 388 14.21 -28.46 -38.84
CA TYR A 388 14.92 -27.32 -39.43
C TYR A 388 15.91 -26.73 -38.43
N LYS A 389 17.18 -26.59 -38.82
CA LYS A 389 18.19 -25.87 -38.03
C LYS A 389 18.13 -24.38 -38.36
N ILE A 390 17.96 -23.54 -37.36
CA ILE A 390 17.91 -22.08 -37.54
C ILE A 390 19.32 -21.50 -37.41
N LYS A 391 19.70 -20.65 -38.36
CA LYS A 391 21.02 -20.01 -38.37
C LYS A 391 21.09 -18.90 -37.32
N GLU A 392 22.12 -18.91 -36.48
CA GLU A 392 22.41 -17.82 -35.54
C GLU A 392 22.61 -16.48 -36.28
N ASN A 393 22.24 -15.37 -35.64
CA ASN A 393 22.29 -14.01 -36.22
C ASN A 393 21.46 -13.83 -37.52
N SER A 394 20.54 -14.75 -37.83
CA SER A 394 19.69 -14.66 -39.03
C SER A 394 18.27 -14.18 -38.74
N VAL A 395 17.95 -13.93 -37.47
CA VAL A 395 16.61 -13.53 -37.06
C VAL A 395 16.37 -12.09 -37.51
N LYS A 396 15.20 -11.84 -38.09
CA LYS A 396 14.71 -10.52 -38.41
C LYS A 396 13.29 -10.37 -37.87
N ARG A 397 13.12 -9.44 -36.95
CA ARG A 397 11.87 -9.14 -36.25
C ARG A 397 11.28 -7.84 -36.76
N THR A 398 9.95 -7.77 -36.82
CA THR A 398 9.22 -6.55 -37.19
C THR A 398 7.91 -6.46 -36.42
N MET A 399 7.59 -5.25 -35.96
CA MET A 399 6.29 -4.88 -35.40
C MET A 399 5.48 -4.08 -36.42
N ASP A 400 4.17 -4.27 -36.41
CA ASP A 400 3.26 -3.46 -37.23
C ASP A 400 3.09 -2.05 -36.66
N ALA A 401 2.26 -1.21 -37.30
CA ALA A 401 2.05 0.16 -36.84
C ALA A 401 1.24 0.25 -35.52
N SER A 402 0.32 -0.69 -35.29
CA SER A 402 -0.49 -0.77 -34.07
C SER A 402 0.38 -1.17 -32.88
N ASP A 403 1.15 -2.24 -33.02
CA ASP A 403 2.09 -2.74 -32.00
C ASP A 403 3.12 -1.64 -31.64
N LYS A 404 3.69 -0.96 -32.64
CA LYS A 404 4.60 0.17 -32.40
C LYS A 404 3.94 1.32 -31.66
N SER A 405 2.66 1.57 -31.90
CA SER A 405 1.90 2.60 -31.19
C SER A 405 1.67 2.20 -29.72
N GLN A 406 1.35 0.93 -29.45
CA GLN A 406 1.22 0.42 -28.08
C GLN A 406 2.54 0.56 -27.32
N VAL A 407 3.65 0.12 -27.90
CA VAL A 407 5.00 0.28 -27.32
C VAL A 407 5.29 1.75 -27.01
N LYS A 408 5.00 2.66 -27.94
CA LYS A 408 5.26 4.09 -27.75
C LYS A 408 4.41 4.69 -26.62
N ASN A 409 3.21 4.16 -26.35
CA ASN A 409 2.28 4.71 -25.36
C ASN A 409 2.20 3.82 -24.10
N ILE A 410 3.18 2.95 -23.89
CA ILE A 410 3.23 2.06 -22.74
C ILE A 410 3.22 2.87 -21.43
N LYS A 411 2.45 2.39 -20.45
CA LYS A 411 2.36 2.96 -19.11
C LYS A 411 2.90 1.97 -18.10
N GLY A 412 3.46 2.51 -17.02
CA GLY A 412 3.85 1.71 -15.87
C GLY A 412 2.78 1.73 -14.79
N GLU A 413 2.63 0.63 -14.08
CA GLU A 413 1.94 0.55 -12.79
C GLU A 413 2.88 -0.05 -11.76
N LEU A 414 2.64 0.20 -10.48
CA LEU A 414 3.45 -0.41 -9.43
C LEU A 414 2.90 -1.80 -9.11
N SER A 415 3.80 -2.75 -8.91
CA SER A 415 3.46 -4.11 -8.47
C SER A 415 2.76 -4.06 -7.12
N TYR A 416 1.67 -4.81 -6.98
CA TYR A 416 0.90 -4.86 -5.74
C TYR A 416 1.71 -5.45 -4.57
N ASP A 417 2.50 -6.49 -4.84
CA ASP A 417 3.29 -7.20 -3.81
C ASP A 417 4.64 -6.53 -3.52
N ALA A 418 5.11 -5.68 -4.44
CA ALA A 418 6.39 -5.01 -4.39
C ALA A 418 6.26 -3.58 -4.96
N PRO A 419 5.78 -2.59 -4.18
CA PRO A 419 5.50 -1.25 -4.68
C PRO A 419 6.74 -0.48 -5.13
N THR A 420 7.94 -1.04 -5.00
CA THR A 420 9.18 -0.53 -5.59
C THR A 420 9.42 -0.99 -7.03
N VAL A 421 8.62 -1.93 -7.54
CA VAL A 421 8.74 -2.48 -8.90
C VAL A 421 7.65 -1.87 -9.78
N ALA A 422 8.06 -1.23 -10.87
CA ALA A 422 7.16 -0.79 -11.92
C ALA A 422 7.04 -1.86 -13.00
N GLU A 423 5.82 -2.21 -13.37
CA GLU A 423 5.45 -3.20 -14.38
C GLU A 423 4.63 -2.53 -15.48
N ALA A 424 4.56 -3.13 -16.67
CA ALA A 424 3.78 -2.54 -17.75
C ALA A 424 2.29 -2.83 -17.58
N ASP A 425 1.47 -1.77 -17.54
CA ASP A 425 0.01 -1.89 -17.48
C ASP A 425 -0.51 -2.48 -18.80
N SER A 426 -1.08 -3.69 -18.69
CA SER A 426 -1.84 -4.35 -19.76
C SER A 426 -1.12 -4.35 -21.11
N PHE A 427 0.20 -4.60 -21.10
CA PHE A 427 1.02 -4.52 -22.30
C PHE A 427 0.93 -5.80 -23.15
N TYR A 428 0.61 -5.63 -24.42
CA TYR A 428 0.71 -6.69 -25.41
C TYR A 428 1.09 -6.10 -26.76
N ALA A 429 2.13 -6.65 -27.39
CA ALA A 429 2.57 -6.29 -28.73
C ALA A 429 3.09 -7.54 -29.45
N ASN A 430 2.68 -7.71 -30.71
CA ASN A 430 3.10 -8.83 -31.52
C ASN A 430 4.37 -8.52 -32.32
N VAL A 431 5.16 -9.56 -32.55
CA VAL A 431 6.37 -9.50 -33.36
C VAL A 431 6.31 -10.56 -34.45
N SER A 432 6.36 -10.11 -35.69
CA SER A 432 6.57 -11.00 -36.83
C SER A 432 8.05 -11.32 -36.98
N THR A 433 8.37 -12.61 -37.00
CA THR A 433 9.75 -13.10 -37.06
C THR A 433 10.02 -13.87 -38.35
N THR A 434 11.14 -13.55 -39.00
CA THR A 434 11.67 -14.29 -40.14
C THR A 434 13.09 -14.77 -39.84
N VAL A 435 13.43 -15.97 -40.30
CA VAL A 435 14.71 -16.62 -40.00
C VAL A 435 15.28 -17.32 -41.23
N THR A 436 16.58 -17.61 -41.21
CA THR A 436 17.19 -18.53 -42.18
C THR A 436 17.21 -19.94 -41.59
N ALA A 437 16.42 -20.83 -42.18
CA ALA A 437 16.28 -22.22 -41.75
C ALA A 437 16.96 -23.17 -42.75
N THR A 438 17.60 -24.24 -42.25
CA THR A 438 18.29 -25.26 -43.05
C THR A 438 17.75 -26.64 -42.77
N LYS A 439 17.39 -27.39 -43.82
CA LYS A 439 16.97 -28.80 -43.74
C LYS A 439 17.53 -29.57 -44.94
N SER A 440 18.10 -30.75 -44.68
CA SER A 440 18.71 -31.60 -45.72
C SER A 440 19.69 -30.85 -46.63
N GLY A 441 20.51 -29.96 -46.06
CA GLY A 441 21.53 -29.19 -46.77
C GLY A 441 21.02 -27.97 -47.57
N ARG A 442 19.71 -27.69 -47.59
CA ARG A 442 19.14 -26.51 -48.26
C ARG A 442 18.74 -25.45 -47.25
N SER A 443 19.13 -24.21 -47.48
CA SER A 443 18.78 -23.06 -46.64
C SER A 443 17.76 -22.16 -47.33
N SER A 444 16.79 -21.64 -46.57
CA SER A 444 15.78 -20.70 -47.08
C SER A 444 15.35 -19.72 -45.99
N LYS A 445 14.91 -18.53 -46.40
CA LYS A 445 14.26 -17.56 -45.49
C LYS A 445 12.80 -17.96 -45.32
N VAL A 446 12.36 -18.12 -44.08
CA VAL A 446 11.00 -18.54 -43.74
C VAL A 446 10.46 -17.69 -42.60
N SER A 447 9.14 -17.51 -42.59
CA SER A 447 8.43 -17.00 -41.42
C SER A 447 8.51 -18.01 -40.29
N TYR A 448 8.73 -17.53 -39.08
CA TYR A 448 8.78 -18.35 -37.88
C TYR A 448 7.43 -18.27 -37.16
N TYR A 449 6.84 -19.42 -36.88
CA TYR A 449 5.52 -19.56 -36.25
C TYR A 449 5.58 -20.35 -34.92
N GLY A 450 6.76 -20.41 -34.29
CA GLY A 450 6.95 -21.02 -32.98
C GLY A 450 6.69 -20.03 -31.84
N GLU A 451 7.03 -20.43 -30.61
CA GLU A 451 7.03 -19.55 -29.42
C GLU A 451 8.00 -18.37 -29.58
N GLY A 452 7.71 -17.25 -28.91
CA GLY A 452 8.55 -16.05 -28.94
C GLY A 452 8.16 -15.01 -29.99
N ASN A 453 6.86 -14.86 -30.25
CA ASN A 453 6.31 -13.79 -31.09
C ASN A 453 5.63 -12.67 -30.27
N SER A 454 5.69 -12.74 -28.95
CA SER A 454 5.25 -11.71 -28.02
C SER A 454 6.36 -11.49 -26.98
N PHE A 455 6.38 -10.29 -26.41
CA PHE A 455 7.31 -9.97 -25.33
C PHE A 455 6.87 -10.65 -24.03
N ASP A 456 7.85 -10.97 -23.18
CA ASP A 456 7.63 -11.17 -21.75
C ASP A 456 7.24 -9.83 -21.10
N ASP A 457 6.77 -9.85 -19.86
CA ASP A 457 6.32 -8.63 -19.18
C ASP A 457 7.53 -7.81 -18.71
N PRO A 458 7.70 -6.56 -19.17
CA PRO A 458 8.83 -5.74 -18.78
C PRO A 458 8.57 -5.10 -17.41
N SER A 459 9.59 -5.12 -16.56
CA SER A 459 9.57 -4.50 -15.24
C SER A 459 10.85 -3.70 -14.97
N ILE A 460 10.77 -2.74 -14.05
CA ILE A 460 11.90 -1.95 -13.55
C ILE A 460 11.80 -1.88 -12.03
N ASP A 461 12.82 -2.38 -11.35
CA ASP A 461 13.02 -2.10 -9.92
C ASP A 461 13.50 -0.67 -9.74
N LEU A 462 12.69 0.17 -9.08
CA LEU A 462 12.98 1.58 -8.86
C LEU A 462 14.05 1.80 -7.78
N THR A 463 14.49 0.75 -7.10
CA THR A 463 15.66 0.75 -6.21
C THR A 463 16.97 0.49 -6.97
N ASP A 464 16.92 -0.05 -8.20
CA ASP A 464 18.11 -0.20 -9.05
C ASP A 464 18.55 1.19 -9.54
N PRO A 465 19.76 1.67 -9.17
CA PRO A 465 20.27 2.96 -9.64
C PRO A 465 20.40 3.05 -11.17
N ASN A 466 20.50 1.90 -11.86
CA ASN A 466 20.57 1.86 -13.32
C ASN A 466 19.19 1.82 -13.99
N LEU A 467 18.12 1.52 -13.24
CA LEU A 467 16.75 1.34 -13.73
C LEU A 467 16.77 0.39 -14.94
N THR A 468 17.30 -0.81 -14.72
CA THR A 468 17.42 -1.86 -15.72
C THR A 468 16.05 -2.46 -16.00
N VAL A 469 15.74 -2.69 -17.27
CA VAL A 469 14.51 -3.40 -17.65
C VAL A 469 14.75 -4.90 -17.54
N THR A 470 13.95 -5.56 -16.71
CA THR A 470 13.86 -7.02 -16.58
C THR A 470 12.62 -7.55 -17.27
N TRP A 471 12.57 -8.85 -17.52
CA TRP A 471 11.53 -9.53 -18.29
C TRP A 471 11.13 -10.80 -17.54
N SER A 472 9.82 -11.02 -17.37
CA SER A 472 9.27 -12.17 -16.62
C SER A 472 8.11 -12.86 -17.32
#